data_AF-A0A1X0IHF5-F1
#
_entry.id   AF-A0A1X0IHF5-F1
#
_cell.length_a   1.000
_cell.length_b   1.000
_cell.length_c   1.000
_cell.angle_alpha   90.00
_cell.angle_beta   90.00
_cell.angle_gamma   90.00
#
_symmetry.space_group_name_H-M   'P 1'
#
loop_
_entity.id
_entity.type
_entity.pdbx_description
1 polymer ?
#
loop_
_entity_poly.entity_id
_entity_poly.type
_entity_poly.pdbx_seq_one_letter_code
_entity_poly.pdbx_strand_id
1 'polypeptide(L)'
;MARQIRSEATRRRILDAAIEVFGEVGYAAAGWGAIIERTGMTKGALYHHFDSKESLASDILNEGSETLLTAFANVCGSSSPGLENLLHGAFMIVEVLNTDKMVRTSEQLASALSGLNEAAASFYADLAGKIAEQAKRAIGEGDLRKDVDPEVLSEFLVGAMFGTRLVSNAIARQDAARTVAGDTTGRLRQILELLLPGTVTEASLPYFRQFLGREIMRHAPAIAARADADTEPLIG
;
A
#
# COMPACT_ATOMS: atom_id res chain seq x y z
N MET A 1 -26.15 -11.40 22.20
CA MET A 1 -25.21 -11.99 21.23
C MET A 1 -25.77 -12.15 19.82
N ALA A 2 -26.80 -12.96 19.56
CA ALA A 2 -27.27 -13.23 18.18
C ALA A 2 -27.80 -12.01 17.38
N ARG A 3 -28.26 -10.94 18.05
CA ARG A 3 -28.66 -9.68 17.40
C ARG A 3 -27.45 -8.83 17.00
N GLN A 4 -26.41 -8.81 17.84
CA GLN A 4 -25.18 -8.06 17.59
C GLN A 4 -24.37 -8.68 16.45
N ILE A 5 -24.21 -10.02 16.45
CA ILE A 5 -23.54 -10.76 15.37
C ILE A 5 -24.21 -10.48 14.00
N ARG A 6 -25.54 -10.45 13.95
CA ARG A 6 -26.28 -10.11 12.72
C ARG A 6 -26.07 -8.66 12.29
N SER A 7 -26.02 -7.73 13.25
CA SER A 7 -25.75 -6.31 12.99
C SER A 7 -24.35 -6.10 12.42
N GLU A 8 -23.33 -6.75 13.01
CA GLU A 8 -21.94 -6.70 12.56
C GLU A 8 -21.77 -7.32 11.18
N ALA A 9 -22.37 -8.50 10.93
CA ALA A 9 -22.35 -9.13 9.61
C ALA A 9 -23.01 -8.25 8.53
N THR A 10 -24.08 -7.53 8.89
CA THR A 10 -24.75 -6.60 7.97
C THR A 10 -23.89 -5.38 7.70
N ARG A 11 -23.27 -4.80 8.73
CA ARG A 11 -22.31 -3.70 8.58
C ARG A 11 -21.15 -4.11 7.67
N ARG A 12 -20.62 -5.32 7.83
CA ARG A 12 -19.54 -5.83 6.98
C ARG A 12 -19.95 -5.95 5.52
N ARG A 13 -21.14 -6.49 5.23
CA ARG A 13 -21.68 -6.57 3.86
C ARG A 13 -21.79 -5.20 3.19
N ILE A 14 -22.15 -4.16 3.96
CA ILE A 14 -22.22 -2.79 3.44
C ILE A 14 -20.81 -2.27 3.10
N LEU A 15 -19.83 -2.48 3.99
CA LEU A 15 -18.44 -2.11 3.74
C LEU A 15 -17.88 -2.81 2.50
N ASP A 16 -18.05 -4.13 2.40
CA ASP A 16 -17.54 -4.91 1.28
C ASP A 16 -18.13 -4.39 -0.05
N ALA A 17 -19.44 -4.13 -0.11
CA ALA A 17 -20.09 -3.55 -1.28
C ALA A 17 -19.56 -2.14 -1.62
N ALA A 18 -19.33 -1.31 -0.61
CA ALA A 18 -18.79 0.04 -0.79
C ALA A 18 -17.34 0.02 -1.28
N ILE A 19 -16.52 -0.90 -0.79
CA ILE A 19 -15.15 -1.13 -1.29
C ILE A 19 -15.17 -1.46 -2.79
N GLU A 20 -16.13 -2.28 -3.24
CA GLU A 20 -16.25 -2.57 -4.67
C GLU A 20 -16.65 -1.33 -5.48
N VAL A 21 -17.71 -0.66 -5.05
CA VAL A 21 -18.24 0.52 -5.76
C VAL A 21 -17.18 1.63 -5.82
N PHE A 22 -16.53 1.94 -4.70
CA PHE A 22 -15.46 2.95 -4.67
C PHE A 22 -14.26 2.54 -5.51
N GLY A 23 -13.86 1.26 -5.49
CA GLY A 23 -12.74 0.77 -6.31
C GLY A 23 -13.03 0.77 -7.81
N GLU A 24 -14.30 0.62 -8.21
CA GLU A 24 -14.72 0.58 -9.63
C GLU A 24 -14.90 1.97 -10.23
N VAL A 25 -15.63 2.86 -9.55
CA VAL A 25 -16.03 4.17 -10.12
C VAL A 25 -15.40 5.38 -9.42
N GLY A 26 -14.69 5.16 -8.30
CA GLY A 26 -14.11 6.21 -7.48
C GLY A 26 -15.13 6.90 -6.55
N TYR A 27 -14.62 7.55 -5.50
CA TYR A 27 -15.46 8.16 -4.46
C TYR A 27 -16.45 9.22 -4.97
N ALA A 28 -16.00 10.08 -5.89
CA ALA A 28 -16.80 11.20 -6.39
C ALA A 28 -18.02 10.71 -7.20
N ALA A 29 -17.83 9.72 -8.07
CA ALA A 29 -18.90 9.17 -8.90
C ALA A 29 -19.78 8.15 -8.14
N ALA A 30 -19.28 7.58 -7.04
CA ALA A 30 -20.05 6.68 -6.21
C ALA A 30 -21.19 7.40 -5.49
N GLY A 31 -22.42 6.93 -5.74
CA GLY A 31 -23.63 7.34 -5.03
C GLY A 31 -24.16 6.24 -4.12
N TRP A 32 -24.94 6.63 -3.10
CA TRP A 32 -25.65 5.70 -2.21
C TRP A 32 -26.49 4.67 -2.99
N GLY A 33 -27.06 5.05 -4.13
CA GLY A 33 -27.85 4.15 -4.97
C GLY A 33 -27.07 2.92 -5.45
N ALA A 34 -25.82 3.12 -5.89
CA ALA A 34 -24.97 2.02 -6.35
C ALA A 34 -24.62 1.03 -5.24
N ILE A 35 -24.40 1.54 -4.02
CA ILE A 35 -24.12 0.70 -2.84
C ILE A 35 -25.39 -0.05 -2.41
N ILE A 36 -26.55 0.61 -2.42
CA ILE A 36 -27.86 0.00 -2.15
C ILE A 36 -28.14 -1.14 -3.15
N GLU A 37 -27.93 -0.89 -4.44
CA GLU A 37 -28.10 -1.88 -5.50
C GLU A 37 -27.17 -3.09 -5.30
N ARG A 38 -25.88 -2.84 -5.01
CA ARG A 38 -24.89 -3.91 -4.78
C ARG A 38 -25.21 -4.76 -3.54
N THR A 39 -25.68 -4.14 -2.47
CA THR A 39 -26.02 -4.85 -1.22
C THR A 39 -27.36 -5.57 -1.27
N GLY A 40 -28.28 -5.13 -2.15
CA GLY A 40 -29.67 -5.59 -2.21
C GLY A 40 -30.50 -5.17 -0.98
N MET A 41 -29.99 -4.25 -0.17
CA MET A 41 -30.64 -3.81 1.07
C MET A 41 -31.54 -2.60 0.83
N THR A 42 -32.47 -2.33 1.76
CA THR A 42 -33.27 -1.10 1.68
C THR A 42 -32.43 0.11 2.10
N LYS A 43 -32.79 1.29 1.58
CA LYS A 43 -32.17 2.56 2.00
C LYS A 43 -32.17 2.71 3.53
N GLY A 44 -33.31 2.51 4.18
CA GLY A 44 -33.41 2.64 5.64
C GLY A 44 -32.47 1.68 6.42
N ALA A 45 -32.23 0.48 5.89
CA ALA A 45 -31.32 -0.46 6.52
C ALA A 45 -29.84 -0.03 6.42
N LEU A 46 -29.41 0.58 5.31
CA LEU A 46 -28.06 1.15 5.20
C LEU A 46 -27.85 2.36 6.09
N TYR A 47 -28.80 3.30 6.08
CA TYR A 47 -28.72 4.51 6.91
C TYR A 47 -28.77 4.20 8.42
N HIS A 48 -29.22 3.01 8.82
CA HIS A 48 -29.12 2.57 10.20
C HIS A 48 -27.69 2.18 10.62
N HIS A 49 -26.84 1.80 9.67
CA HIS A 49 -25.46 1.39 9.91
C HIS A 49 -24.44 2.50 9.62
N PHE A 50 -24.74 3.39 8.67
CA PHE A 50 -23.85 4.47 8.25
C PHE A 50 -24.66 5.73 7.95
N ASP A 51 -24.32 6.82 8.65
CA ASP A 51 -25.06 8.08 8.55
C ASP A 51 -24.76 8.84 7.25
N SER A 52 -23.60 8.60 6.63
CA SER A 52 -23.15 9.30 5.43
C SER A 52 -22.17 8.48 4.59
N LYS A 53 -21.97 8.92 3.34
CA LYS A 53 -20.96 8.31 2.44
C LYS A 53 -19.55 8.56 2.99
N GLU A 54 -19.36 9.71 3.63
CA GLU A 54 -18.14 10.13 4.30
C GLU A 54 -17.82 9.22 5.49
N SER A 55 -18.80 8.90 6.33
CA SER A 55 -18.63 7.95 7.45
C SER A 55 -18.24 6.56 6.96
N LEU A 56 -18.87 6.09 5.88
CA LEU A 56 -18.53 4.81 5.26
C LEU A 56 -17.12 4.82 4.68
N ALA A 57 -16.69 5.91 4.04
CA ALA A 57 -15.33 6.05 3.55
C ALA A 57 -14.30 6.13 4.68
N SER A 58 -14.60 6.83 5.78
CA SER A 58 -13.72 6.87 6.96
C SER A 58 -13.52 5.49 7.57
N ASP A 59 -14.56 4.66 7.65
CA ASP A 59 -14.45 3.30 8.18
C ASP A 59 -13.59 2.39 7.28
N ILE A 60 -13.73 2.53 5.96
CA ILE A 60 -12.84 1.88 4.99
C ILE A 60 -11.41 2.38 5.20
N LEU A 61 -11.17 3.69 5.23
CA LEU A 61 -9.83 4.26 5.45
C LEU A 61 -9.15 3.72 6.71
N ASN A 62 -9.89 3.63 7.81
CA ASN A 62 -9.39 3.12 9.08
C ASN A 62 -9.01 1.63 8.99
N GLU A 63 -9.90 0.79 8.46
CA GLU A 63 -9.62 -0.65 8.28
C GLU A 63 -8.44 -0.90 7.32
N GLY A 64 -8.31 -0.07 6.28
CA GLY A 64 -7.21 -0.15 5.33
C GLY A 64 -5.88 0.28 5.95
N SER A 65 -5.89 1.36 6.72
CA SER A 65 -4.74 1.83 7.48
C SER A 65 -4.28 0.74 8.46
N GLU A 66 -5.18 0.18 9.26
CA GLU A 66 -4.86 -0.89 10.21
C GLU A 66 -4.26 -2.12 9.52
N THR A 67 -4.85 -2.54 8.41
CA THR A 67 -4.34 -3.68 7.61
C THR A 67 -2.92 -3.40 7.09
N LEU A 68 -2.68 -2.21 6.56
CA LEU A 68 -1.37 -1.82 6.03
C LEU A 68 -0.31 -1.71 7.13
N LEU A 69 -0.62 -1.05 8.23
CA LEU A 69 0.27 -0.90 9.37
C LEU A 69 0.59 -2.25 10.03
N THR A 70 -0.38 -3.15 10.10
CA THR A 70 -0.19 -4.51 10.61
C THR A 70 0.73 -5.31 9.68
N ALA A 71 0.54 -5.22 8.36
CA ALA A 71 1.43 -5.87 7.40
C ALA A 71 2.87 -5.36 7.53
N PHE A 72 3.07 -4.04 7.67
CA PHE A 72 4.38 -3.45 7.90
C PHE A 72 5.00 -3.91 9.23
N ALA A 73 4.21 -3.92 10.32
CA ALA A 73 4.70 -4.35 11.63
C ALA A 73 5.09 -5.84 11.66
N ASN A 74 4.33 -6.70 10.97
CA ASN A 74 4.59 -8.15 10.93
C ASN A 74 5.94 -8.48 10.26
N VAL A 75 6.40 -7.63 9.34
CA VAL A 75 7.69 -7.82 8.67
C VAL A 75 8.84 -7.09 9.37
N CYS A 76 8.53 -6.15 10.27
CA CYS A 76 9.51 -5.50 11.12
C CYS A 76 9.86 -6.40 12.31
N GLY A 77 10.92 -7.19 12.18
CA GLY A 77 11.44 -8.01 13.27
C GLY A 77 12.09 -7.15 14.36
N SER A 78 11.76 -7.40 15.63
CA SER A 78 12.43 -6.72 16.76
C SER A 78 13.94 -7.03 16.80
N SER A 79 14.35 -8.23 16.37
CA SER A 79 15.75 -8.65 16.27
C SER A 79 16.46 -8.19 14.99
N SER A 80 15.73 -7.69 14.00
CA SER A 80 16.30 -7.22 12.73
C SER A 80 16.71 -5.74 12.82
N PRO A 81 17.79 -5.32 12.15
CA PRO A 81 18.18 -3.91 12.06
C PRO A 81 17.06 -3.04 11.47
N GLY A 82 16.98 -1.79 11.92
CA GLY A 82 15.97 -0.82 11.49
C GLY A 82 15.97 -0.59 9.98
N LEU A 83 17.16 -0.53 9.35
CA LEU A 83 17.24 -0.33 7.90
C LEU A 83 16.82 -1.57 7.10
N GLU A 84 17.03 -2.78 7.63
CA GLU A 84 16.48 -3.99 7.01
C GLU A 84 14.95 -3.98 7.06
N ASN A 85 14.38 -3.62 8.21
CA ASN A 85 12.94 -3.48 8.40
C ASN A 85 12.34 -2.44 7.44
N LEU A 86 13.03 -1.30 7.23
CA LEU A 86 12.61 -0.28 6.27
C LEU A 86 12.57 -0.80 4.83
N LEU A 87 13.64 -1.44 4.39
CA LEU A 87 13.75 -1.92 3.01
C LEU A 87 12.74 -3.03 2.74
N HIS A 88 12.65 -4.02 3.63
CA HIS A 88 11.69 -5.11 3.50
C HIS A 88 10.24 -4.61 3.59
N GLY A 89 9.96 -3.74 4.56
CA GLY A 89 8.65 -3.11 4.75
C GLY A 89 8.19 -2.30 3.53
N ALA A 90 9.11 -1.61 2.85
CA ALA A 90 8.79 -0.84 1.65
C ALA A 90 8.26 -1.72 0.50
N PHE A 91 8.90 -2.87 0.25
CA PHE A 91 8.44 -3.81 -0.77
C PHE A 91 7.12 -4.47 -0.37
N MET A 92 6.96 -4.83 0.91
CA MET A 92 5.71 -5.38 1.44
C MET A 92 4.53 -4.43 1.29
N ILE A 93 4.71 -3.13 1.55
CA ILE A 93 3.66 -2.11 1.35
C ILE A 93 3.24 -2.07 -0.13
N VAL A 94 4.20 -2.04 -1.05
CA VAL A 94 3.92 -2.07 -2.50
C VAL A 94 3.17 -3.35 -2.89
N GLU A 95 3.56 -4.50 -2.34
CA GLU A 95 2.89 -5.78 -2.60
C GLU A 95 1.43 -5.77 -2.10
N VAL A 96 1.20 -5.37 -0.85
CA VAL A 96 -0.14 -5.31 -0.25
C VAL A 96 -1.04 -4.35 -1.04
N LEU A 97 -0.53 -3.21 -1.48
CA LEU A 97 -1.29 -2.27 -2.33
C LEU A 97 -1.70 -2.89 -3.68
N ASN A 98 -0.94 -3.86 -4.18
CA ASN A 98 -1.24 -4.54 -5.45
C ASN A 98 -2.20 -5.72 -5.24
N THR A 99 -2.08 -6.46 -4.14
CA THR A 99 -2.82 -7.70 -3.92
C THR A 99 -4.11 -7.51 -3.11
N ASP A 100 -4.11 -6.64 -2.11
CA ASP A 100 -5.23 -6.43 -1.20
C ASP A 100 -6.19 -5.34 -1.72
N LYS A 101 -7.43 -5.74 -2.01
CA LYS A 101 -8.48 -4.84 -2.53
C LYS A 101 -8.85 -3.75 -1.52
N MET A 102 -8.85 -4.09 -0.24
CA MET A 102 -9.26 -3.21 0.84
C MET A 102 -8.23 -2.09 1.06
N VAL A 103 -6.95 -2.45 1.16
CA VAL A 103 -5.85 -1.48 1.26
C VAL A 103 -5.77 -0.61 0.00
N ARG A 104 -5.91 -1.22 -1.18
CA ARG A 104 -5.93 -0.48 -2.46
C ARG A 104 -7.04 0.55 -2.53
N THR A 105 -8.25 0.19 -2.12
CA THR A 105 -9.40 1.11 -2.17
C THR A 105 -9.23 2.22 -1.14
N SER A 106 -8.66 1.91 0.02
CA SER A 106 -8.34 2.91 1.05
C SER A 106 -7.30 3.90 0.58
N GLU A 107 -6.25 3.46 -0.12
CA GLU A 107 -5.26 4.34 -0.72
C GLU A 107 -5.88 5.30 -1.74
N GLN A 108 -6.77 4.80 -2.60
CA GLN A 108 -7.51 5.63 -3.56
C GLN A 108 -8.40 6.67 -2.86
N LEU A 109 -9.07 6.27 -1.77
CA LEU A 109 -9.87 7.18 -0.95
C LEU A 109 -8.99 8.21 -0.25
N ALA A 110 -7.85 7.79 0.30
CA ALA A 110 -6.92 8.64 1.03
C ALA A 110 -6.37 9.72 0.08
N SER A 111 -5.97 9.32 -1.12
CA SER A 111 -5.54 10.23 -2.19
C SER A 111 -6.63 11.24 -2.55
N ALA A 112 -7.86 10.77 -2.78
CA ALA A 112 -8.99 11.62 -3.18
C ALA A 112 -9.50 12.56 -2.08
N LEU A 113 -9.28 12.22 -0.80
CA LEU A 113 -9.84 12.92 0.35
C LEU A 113 -8.79 13.52 1.30
N SER A 114 -7.51 13.46 0.96
CA SER A 114 -6.37 13.88 1.81
C SER A 114 -6.49 15.30 2.40
N GLY A 115 -7.18 16.23 1.72
CA GLY A 115 -7.43 17.58 2.22
C GLY A 115 -8.84 17.83 2.79
N LEU A 116 -9.69 16.81 2.86
CA LEU A 116 -11.13 16.93 3.14
C LEU A 116 -11.62 15.98 4.24
N ASN A 117 -10.82 14.98 4.62
CA ASN A 117 -11.20 13.96 5.59
C ASN A 117 -10.02 13.63 6.52
N GLU A 118 -10.29 13.56 7.82
CA GLU A 118 -9.27 13.29 8.85
C GLU A 118 -8.68 11.88 8.73
N ALA A 119 -9.50 10.86 8.50
CA ALA A 119 -9.02 9.49 8.31
C ALA A 119 -8.11 9.35 7.07
N ALA A 120 -8.38 10.15 6.03
CA ALA A 120 -7.53 10.20 4.84
C ALA A 120 -6.16 10.83 5.13
N ALA A 121 -6.11 11.88 5.97
CA ALA A 121 -4.85 12.47 6.42
C ALA A 121 -4.05 11.49 7.30
N SER A 122 -4.71 10.82 8.24
CA SER A 122 -4.07 9.85 9.14
C SER A 122 -3.50 8.64 8.41
N PHE A 123 -4.13 8.18 7.31
CA PHE A 123 -3.64 7.03 6.52
C PHE A 123 -2.16 7.15 6.13
N TYR A 124 -1.75 8.32 5.62
CA TYR A 124 -0.35 8.56 5.25
C TYR A 124 0.52 8.91 6.46
N ALA A 125 0.00 9.70 7.39
CA ALA A 125 0.74 10.16 8.57
C ALA A 125 1.14 9.00 9.50
N ASP A 126 0.24 8.04 9.73
CA ASP A 126 0.50 6.89 10.60
C ASP A 126 1.60 5.99 10.04
N LEU A 127 1.59 5.78 8.71
CA LEU A 127 2.61 5.00 8.03
C LEU A 127 3.97 5.72 8.07
N ALA A 128 3.98 7.03 7.79
CA ALA A 128 5.19 7.85 7.91
C ALA A 128 5.77 7.80 9.32
N GLY A 129 4.91 7.81 10.35
CA GLY A 129 5.32 7.63 11.74
C GLY A 129 6.01 6.29 11.99
N LYS A 130 5.43 5.16 11.52
CA LYS A 130 6.06 3.84 11.70
C LYS A 130 7.40 3.70 10.96
N ILE A 131 7.51 4.30 9.79
CA ILE A 131 8.76 4.34 9.01
C ILE A 131 9.80 5.21 9.73
N ALA A 132 9.41 6.37 10.26
CA ALA A 132 10.31 7.25 11.02
C ALA A 132 10.90 6.55 12.25
N GLU A 133 10.12 5.73 12.96
CA GLU A 133 10.63 4.97 14.10
C GLU A 133 11.72 3.95 13.70
N GLN A 134 11.58 3.28 12.55
CA GLN A 134 12.63 2.40 12.04
C GLN A 134 13.85 3.19 11.54
N ALA A 135 13.66 4.38 10.97
CA ALA A 135 14.75 5.27 10.57
C ALA A 135 15.56 5.75 11.79
N LYS A 136 14.89 6.17 12.87
CA LYS A 136 15.54 6.53 14.15
C LYS A 136 16.37 5.37 14.70
N ARG A 137 15.81 4.16 14.65
CA ARG A 137 16.52 2.94 15.05
C ARG A 137 17.78 2.71 14.21
N ALA A 138 17.67 2.80 12.89
CA ALA A 138 18.80 2.60 11.97
C ALA A 138 19.91 3.65 12.15
N ILE A 139 19.56 4.89 12.53
CA ILE A 139 20.55 5.91 12.91
C ILE A 139 21.25 5.51 14.22
N GLY A 140 20.49 5.03 15.21
CA GLY A 140 21.04 4.54 16.47
C GLY A 140 21.97 3.33 16.32
N GLU A 141 21.68 2.47 15.34
CA GLU A 141 22.50 1.29 14.97
C GLU A 141 23.74 1.67 14.13
N GLY A 142 23.79 2.89 13.59
CA GLY A 142 24.90 3.37 12.75
C GLY A 142 24.81 2.98 11.28
N ASP A 143 23.66 2.43 10.85
CA ASP A 143 23.41 2.07 9.46
C ASP A 143 23.02 3.28 8.61
N LEU A 144 22.20 4.19 9.17
CA LEU A 144 21.92 5.48 8.57
C LEU A 144 22.86 6.57 9.10
N ARG A 145 23.16 7.55 8.26
CA ARG A 145 23.97 8.71 8.64
C ARG A 145 23.24 9.56 9.69
N LYS A 146 24.01 10.21 10.56
CA LYS A 146 23.48 11.01 11.69
C LYS A 146 22.84 12.33 11.29
N ASP A 147 23.11 12.80 10.07
CA ASP A 147 22.56 14.02 9.49
C ASP A 147 21.27 13.79 8.69
N VAL A 148 20.83 12.54 8.58
CA VAL A 148 19.53 12.20 7.99
C VAL A 148 18.43 12.50 9.00
N ASP A 149 17.48 13.33 8.58
CA ASP A 149 16.24 13.58 9.32
C ASP A 149 15.28 12.38 9.12
N PRO A 150 14.90 11.66 10.20
CA PRO A 150 14.03 10.47 10.11
C PRO A 150 12.65 10.77 9.54
N GLU A 151 12.09 11.92 9.87
CA GLU A 151 10.76 12.37 9.46
C GLU A 151 10.78 12.73 7.96
N VAL A 152 11.80 13.45 7.49
CA VAL A 152 11.95 13.75 6.05
C VAL A 152 12.17 12.48 5.23
N LEU A 153 13.00 11.55 5.73
CA LEU A 153 13.22 10.26 5.07
C LEU A 153 11.92 9.44 5.00
N SER A 154 11.12 9.44 6.07
CA SER A 154 9.89 8.65 6.09
C SER A 154 8.83 9.21 5.15
N GLU A 155 8.64 10.53 5.12
CA GLU A 155 7.75 11.21 4.17
C GLU A 155 8.19 10.95 2.73
N PHE A 156 9.50 11.02 2.45
CA PHE A 156 10.04 10.69 1.13
C PHE A 156 9.72 9.24 0.73
N LEU A 157 9.92 8.27 1.64
CA LEU A 157 9.65 6.86 1.37
C LEU A 157 8.17 6.60 1.13
N VAL A 158 7.28 7.20 1.93
CA VAL A 158 5.82 7.15 1.72
C VAL A 158 5.47 7.72 0.35
N GLY A 159 5.95 8.94 0.04
CA GLY A 159 5.73 9.58 -1.26
C GLY A 159 6.24 8.74 -2.44
N ALA A 160 7.40 8.10 -2.30
CA ALA A 160 7.95 7.20 -3.31
C ALA A 160 7.07 5.95 -3.51
N MET A 161 6.67 5.26 -2.43
CA MET A 161 5.85 4.04 -2.53
C MET A 161 4.51 4.30 -3.22
N PHE A 162 3.79 5.36 -2.83
CA PHE A 162 2.51 5.69 -3.45
C PHE A 162 2.67 6.38 -4.81
N GLY A 163 3.72 7.19 -4.99
CA GLY A 163 4.02 7.89 -6.24
C GLY A 163 4.40 6.96 -7.39
N THR A 164 5.08 5.84 -7.11
CA THR A 164 5.39 4.84 -8.15
C THR A 164 4.12 4.24 -8.77
N ARG A 165 3.06 4.04 -7.97
CA ARG A 165 1.75 3.57 -8.42
C ARG A 165 1.03 4.63 -9.27
N LEU A 166 1.03 5.88 -8.82
CA LEU A 166 0.45 7.01 -9.56
C LEU A 166 1.07 7.12 -10.97
N VAL A 167 2.41 7.13 -11.03
CA VAL A 167 3.16 7.25 -12.29
C VAL A 167 2.98 6.01 -13.16
N SER A 168 3.01 4.81 -12.59
CA SER A 168 2.75 3.56 -13.34
C SER A 168 1.36 3.55 -13.98
N ASN A 169 0.32 3.97 -13.27
CA ASN A 169 -1.05 4.05 -13.80
C ASN A 169 -1.20 5.13 -14.89
N ALA A 170 -0.54 6.28 -14.73
CA ALA A 170 -0.58 7.36 -15.71
C ALA A 170 0.12 6.99 -17.03
N ILE A 171 1.29 6.34 -16.95
CA ILE A 171 2.07 5.93 -18.12
C ILE A 171 1.42 4.74 -18.83
N ALA A 172 0.90 3.75 -18.10
CA ALA A 172 0.20 2.60 -18.69
C ALA A 172 -1.02 3.01 -19.55
N ARG A 173 -1.67 4.13 -19.22
CA ARG A 173 -2.76 4.71 -20.02
C ARG A 173 -2.30 5.34 -21.33
N GLN A 174 -1.04 5.76 -21.44
CA GLN A 174 -0.50 6.40 -22.64
C GLN A 174 0.17 5.42 -23.62
N ASP A 175 0.59 4.23 -23.15
CA ASP A 175 1.44 3.33 -23.95
C ASP A 175 1.06 1.85 -23.76
N ALA A 176 -0.16 1.47 -24.19
CA ALA A 176 -0.69 0.11 -24.04
C ALA A 176 0.14 -0.99 -24.74
N ALA A 177 1.04 -0.62 -25.65
CA ALA A 177 1.91 -1.54 -26.40
C ALA A 177 3.28 -1.77 -25.75
N ARG A 178 3.71 -0.89 -24.84
CA ARG A 178 4.91 -1.10 -24.00
C ARG A 178 4.45 -1.55 -22.62
N THR A 179 4.15 -2.84 -22.50
CA THR A 179 3.88 -3.45 -21.19
C THR A 179 5.16 -3.52 -20.36
N VAL A 180 5.56 -2.38 -19.79
CA VAL A 180 6.05 -2.29 -18.41
C VAL A 180 4.91 -1.66 -17.60
N ALA A 181 3.67 -2.05 -17.89
CA ALA A 181 2.54 -1.79 -17.02
C ALA A 181 2.74 -2.66 -15.78
N GLY A 182 3.05 -2.04 -14.65
CA GLY A 182 2.95 -2.71 -13.35
C GLY A 182 4.25 -3.09 -12.63
N ASP A 183 5.43 -2.63 -13.06
CA ASP A 183 6.64 -2.84 -12.27
C ASP A 183 6.84 -1.76 -11.18
N THR A 184 5.85 -1.65 -10.29
CA THR A 184 5.92 -0.77 -9.11
C THR A 184 7.10 -1.16 -8.22
N THR A 185 7.38 -2.47 -8.12
CA THR A 185 8.51 -3.05 -7.40
C THR A 185 9.87 -2.60 -7.97
N GLY A 186 10.06 -2.67 -9.28
CA GLY A 186 11.29 -2.24 -9.94
C GLY A 186 11.51 -0.73 -9.89
N ARG A 187 10.43 0.07 -9.94
CA ARG A 187 10.54 1.51 -9.71
C ARG A 187 10.95 1.83 -8.26
N LEU A 188 10.36 1.17 -7.27
CA LEU A 188 10.76 1.32 -5.87
C LEU A 188 12.24 0.96 -5.69
N ARG A 189 12.69 -0.14 -6.30
CA ARG A 189 14.12 -0.52 -6.32
C ARG A 189 15.00 0.62 -6.82
N GLN A 190 14.70 1.18 -8.00
CA GLN A 190 15.52 2.24 -8.59
C GLN A 190 15.62 3.46 -7.68
N ILE A 191 14.52 3.82 -7.01
CA ILE A 191 14.49 4.91 -6.03
C ILE A 191 15.41 4.58 -4.84
N LEU A 192 15.31 3.35 -4.30
CA LEU A 192 16.16 2.92 -3.18
C LEU A 192 17.65 2.83 -3.56
N GLU A 193 17.98 2.37 -4.77
CA GLU A 193 19.37 2.33 -5.26
C GLU A 193 20.00 3.73 -5.35
N LEU A 194 19.20 4.75 -5.68
CA LEU A 194 19.62 6.16 -5.69
C LEU A 194 19.69 6.74 -4.27
N LEU A 195 18.81 6.32 -3.38
CA LEU A 195 18.71 6.84 -2.02
C LEU A 195 19.81 6.31 -1.09
N LEU A 196 20.11 5.01 -1.14
CA LEU A 196 21.04 4.34 -0.21
C LEU A 196 22.43 5.02 -0.15
N PRO A 197 23.08 5.40 -1.27
CA PRO A 197 24.38 6.08 -1.23
C PRO A 197 24.32 7.48 -0.60
N GLY A 198 23.13 8.10 -0.50
CA GLY A 198 22.92 9.40 0.12
C GLY A 198 22.58 9.31 1.61
N THR A 199 22.03 8.20 2.08
CA THR A 199 21.47 8.08 3.44
C THR A 199 22.19 7.07 4.32
N VAL A 200 22.82 6.04 3.75
CA VAL A 200 23.52 4.98 4.49
C VAL A 200 24.97 5.38 4.76
N THR A 201 25.51 4.93 5.89
CA THR A 201 26.93 5.12 6.22
C THR A 201 27.83 4.34 5.26
N GLU A 202 29.05 4.84 5.03
CA GLU A 202 29.99 4.17 4.11
C GLU A 202 30.33 2.73 4.54
N ALA A 203 30.36 2.48 5.85
CA ALA A 203 30.63 1.17 6.42
C ALA A 203 29.52 0.15 6.12
N SER A 204 28.25 0.56 6.24
CA SER A 204 27.10 -0.34 6.04
C SER A 204 26.64 -0.43 4.58
N LEU A 205 27.00 0.54 3.72
CA LEU A 205 26.52 0.62 2.33
C LEU A 205 26.75 -0.65 1.49
N PRO A 206 27.91 -1.33 1.51
CA PRO A 206 28.11 -2.56 0.75
C PRO A 206 27.13 -3.67 1.14
N TYR A 207 26.84 -3.80 2.44
CA TYR A 207 25.89 -4.78 2.96
C TYR A 207 24.46 -4.48 2.47
N PHE A 208 24.00 -3.24 2.63
CA PHE A 208 22.62 -2.88 2.26
C PHE A 208 22.36 -2.88 0.75
N ARG A 209 23.37 -2.66 -0.09
CA ARG A 209 23.26 -2.89 -1.54
C ARG A 209 23.00 -4.37 -1.86
N GLN A 210 23.71 -5.28 -1.19
CA GLN A 210 23.46 -6.71 -1.35
C GLN A 210 22.11 -7.13 -0.77
N PHE A 211 21.73 -6.57 0.37
CA PHE A 211 20.42 -6.81 0.99
C PHE A 211 19.29 -6.40 0.05
N LEU A 212 19.34 -5.18 -0.50
CA LEU A 212 18.38 -4.71 -1.50
C LEU A 212 18.32 -5.66 -2.70
N GLY A 213 19.48 -6.12 -3.18
CA GLY A 213 19.61 -7.16 -4.20
C GLY A 213 18.80 -8.44 -3.91
N ARG A 214 18.84 -8.94 -2.67
CA ARG A 214 18.10 -10.13 -2.23
C ARG A 214 16.61 -9.89 -2.10
N GLU A 215 16.21 -8.73 -1.59
CA GLU A 215 14.79 -8.35 -1.48
C GLU A 215 14.11 -8.33 -2.84
N ILE A 216 14.79 -7.82 -3.87
CA ILE A 216 14.28 -7.86 -5.24
C ILE A 216 14.03 -9.28 -5.72
N MET A 217 14.88 -10.25 -5.37
CA MET A 217 14.66 -11.65 -5.77
C MET A 217 13.46 -12.28 -5.06
N ARG A 218 13.12 -11.82 -3.85
CA ARG A 218 11.94 -12.28 -3.09
C ARG A 218 10.64 -11.73 -3.66
N HIS A 219 10.65 -10.47 -4.10
CA HIS A 219 9.47 -9.78 -4.64
C HIS A 219 9.46 -9.71 -6.17
N ALA A 220 10.42 -10.33 -6.86
CA ALA A 220 10.37 -10.52 -8.29
C ALA A 220 9.11 -11.34 -8.59
N PRO A 221 8.25 -10.90 -9.53
CA PRO A 221 7.20 -11.79 -10.00
C PRO A 221 7.88 -13.03 -10.56
N ALA A 222 7.19 -14.17 -10.53
CA ALA A 222 7.58 -15.38 -11.24
C ALA A 222 7.57 -15.17 -12.77
N ILE A 223 8.33 -14.18 -13.27
CA ILE A 223 8.53 -13.83 -14.68
C ILE A 223 9.20 -15.01 -15.41
N ALA A 224 9.93 -15.87 -14.69
CA ALA A 224 10.51 -17.08 -15.26
C ALA A 224 9.48 -18.20 -15.51
N ALA A 225 8.36 -18.28 -14.78
CA ALA A 225 7.42 -19.39 -14.90
C ALA A 225 6.44 -19.28 -16.08
N ARG A 226 6.38 -18.11 -16.74
CA ARG A 226 5.56 -17.90 -17.95
C ARG A 226 6.36 -17.89 -19.25
N ALA A 227 7.67 -17.63 -19.20
CA ALA A 227 8.52 -17.68 -20.39
C ALA A 227 8.81 -19.11 -20.87
N ASP A 228 8.83 -20.09 -19.96
CA ASP A 228 9.06 -21.51 -20.30
C ASP A 228 7.78 -22.24 -20.77
N ALA A 229 6.59 -21.66 -20.54
CA ALA A 229 5.31 -22.27 -20.93
C ALA A 229 4.93 -22.01 -22.40
N ASP A 230 5.54 -21.01 -23.05
CA ASP A 230 5.28 -20.65 -24.46
C ASP A 230 6.33 -21.23 -25.44
N THR A 231 7.22 -22.11 -24.96
CA THR A 231 8.25 -22.78 -25.79
C THR A 231 8.06 -24.29 -25.92
N GLU A 232 6.85 -24.82 -25.82
CA GLU A 232 6.58 -26.16 -26.34
C GLU A 232 6.50 -26.10 -27.88
N PRO A 233 7.38 -26.79 -28.62
CA PRO A 233 7.27 -26.86 -30.06
C PRO A 233 6.06 -27.72 -30.43
N LEU A 234 5.17 -27.17 -31.24
CA LEU A 234 4.23 -27.93 -32.06
C LEU A 234 5.03 -28.91 -32.93
N ILE A 235 5.22 -30.13 -32.44
CA ILE A 235 5.72 -31.24 -33.23
C ILE A 235 4.51 -32.05 -33.68
N GLY A 236 4.21 -31.90 -34.98
CA GLY A 236 3.86 -32.95 -35.95
C GLY A 236 2.77 -33.95 -35.60
#